data_AF-A0A4D8PVV0-F1
#
_entry.id   AF-A0A4D8PVV0-F1
#
_cell.length_a   1.000
_cell.length_b   1.000
_cell.length_c   1.000
_cell.angle_alpha   90.00
_cell.angle_beta   90.00
_cell.angle_gamma   90.00
#
_symmetry.space_group_name_H-M   'P 1'
#
loop_
_entity.id
_entity.type
_entity.pdbx_description
1 polymer ?
#
loop_
_entity_poly.entity_id
_entity_poly.type
_entity_poly.pdbx_seq_one_letter_code
_entity_poly.pdbx_strand_id
1 'polypeptide(L)'
;MTHAPDGGPLIPTGSGVIDAEHSSILDLLTAMTAGGPVGLAELTALRLEVAEHFATETPEMAALAAERRERHEQAHRSYLASIDALIETAERGDPLTSDDANRLMLWFIVHSNTADTELVEAARRAGDEPPMISMDEWLDSLDEADRDALRS
;
A
#
# COMPACT_ATOMS: atom_id res chain seq x y z
N MET A 1 0.50 25.71 17.24
CA MET A 1 0.59 25.99 15.79
C MET A 1 0.49 24.65 15.09
N THR A 2 -0.69 24.31 14.61
CA THR A 2 -0.93 23.10 13.81
C THR A 2 -0.42 23.39 12.41
N HIS A 3 0.74 22.81 12.06
CA HIS A 3 1.21 22.81 10.69
C HIS A 3 0.15 22.07 9.85
N ALA A 4 -0.43 22.77 8.87
CA ALA A 4 -1.06 22.08 7.75
C ALA A 4 0.04 21.26 7.08
N PRO A 5 -0.17 19.96 6.77
CA PRO A 5 0.81 19.22 6.01
C PRO A 5 0.97 19.91 4.65
N ASP A 6 2.20 20.13 4.21
CA ASP A 6 2.51 20.61 2.86
C ASP A 6 1.72 19.74 1.88
N GLY A 7 0.77 20.36 1.18
CA GLY A 7 -0.31 19.70 0.44
C GLY A 7 0.16 19.06 -0.85
N GLY A 8 0.95 17.99 -0.75
CA GLY A 8 1.25 17.08 -1.86
C GLY A 8 -0.01 16.36 -2.37
N PRO A 9 0.05 15.72 -3.54
CA PRO A 9 -1.10 15.02 -4.12
C PRO A 9 -1.48 13.74 -3.35
N LEU A 10 -0.61 13.25 -2.46
CA LEU A 10 -0.84 12.08 -1.64
C LEU A 10 -1.31 12.47 -0.24
N ILE A 11 -2.34 11.79 0.22
CA ILE A 11 -2.83 11.83 1.59
C ILE A 11 -2.04 10.77 2.37
N PRO A 12 -1.40 11.11 3.50
CA PRO A 12 -0.72 10.12 4.33
C PRO A 12 -1.68 9.01 4.77
N THR A 13 -1.26 7.76 4.55
CA THR A 13 -2.00 6.56 4.97
C THR A 13 -1.99 6.38 6.49
N GLY A 14 -0.97 6.94 7.16
CA GLY A 14 -0.73 6.78 8.59
C GLY A 14 0.25 5.64 8.90
N SER A 15 0.75 4.92 7.90
CA SER A 15 1.87 4.00 8.02
C SER A 15 3.15 4.69 7.55
N GLY A 16 4.09 4.95 8.46
CA GLY A 16 5.31 5.70 8.13
C GLY A 16 6.22 5.00 7.11
N VAL A 17 6.13 3.67 6.98
CA VAL A 17 6.87 2.90 5.96
C VAL A 17 6.21 3.09 4.59
N ILE A 18 4.91 2.84 4.50
CA ILE A 18 4.14 2.99 3.25
C ILE A 18 4.19 4.45 2.77
N ASP A 19 4.06 5.43 3.67
CA ASP A 19 4.12 6.86 3.31
C ASP A 19 5.51 7.27 2.76
N ALA A 20 6.59 6.62 3.23
CA ALA A 20 7.93 6.85 2.71
C ALA A 20 8.12 6.22 1.32
N GLU A 21 7.66 4.99 1.13
CA GLU A 21 7.66 4.30 -0.18
C GLU A 21 6.81 5.07 -1.21
N HIS A 22 5.63 5.55 -0.79
CA HIS A 22 4.77 6.40 -1.61
C HIS A 22 5.48 7.68 -2.08
N SER A 23 6.24 8.30 -1.20
CA SER A 23 7.01 9.51 -1.54
C SER A 23 8.10 9.19 -2.58
N SER A 24 8.84 8.10 -2.41
CA SER A 24 9.88 7.66 -3.36
C SER A 24 9.30 7.37 -4.75
N ILE A 25 8.16 6.66 -4.82
CA ILE A 25 7.49 6.36 -6.09
C ILE A 25 6.96 7.64 -6.74
N LEU A 26 6.36 8.54 -5.96
CA LEU A 26 5.86 9.82 -6.46
C LEU A 26 6.99 10.70 -7.02
N ASP A 27 8.17 10.71 -6.41
CA ASP A 27 9.32 11.46 -6.89
C ASP A 27 9.77 10.98 -8.27
N LEU A 28 9.82 9.67 -8.49
CA LEU A 28 10.11 9.09 -9.81
C LEU A 28 9.06 9.51 -10.85
N LEU A 29 7.77 9.34 -10.53
CA LEU A 29 6.65 9.71 -11.42
C LEU A 29 6.63 11.21 -11.73
N THR A 30 6.94 12.05 -10.75
CA THR A 30 7.02 13.50 -10.91
C THR A 30 8.17 13.88 -11.84
N ALA A 31 9.33 13.26 -11.71
CA ALA A 31 10.46 13.49 -12.61
C ALA A 31 10.11 13.13 -14.07
N MET A 32 9.40 12.01 -14.28
CA MET A 32 8.95 11.57 -15.60
C MET A 32 7.90 12.50 -16.22
N THR A 33 7.00 13.07 -15.41
CA THR A 33 5.91 13.94 -15.90
C THR A 33 6.33 15.41 -16.08
N ALA A 34 7.38 15.86 -15.40
CA ALA A 34 7.92 17.24 -15.50
C ALA A 34 8.75 17.51 -16.78
N GLY A 35 8.64 16.66 -17.80
CA GLY A 35 9.46 16.74 -19.02
C GLY A 35 10.86 16.16 -18.86
N GLY A 36 11.11 15.41 -17.78
CA GLY A 36 12.30 14.59 -17.62
C GLY A 36 12.31 13.39 -18.59
N PRO A 37 13.40 12.61 -18.62
CA PRO A 37 13.46 11.42 -19.45
C PRO A 37 12.41 10.39 -19.00
N VAL A 38 11.60 9.92 -19.94
CA VAL A 38 10.81 8.70 -19.78
C VAL A 38 11.51 7.62 -20.59
N GLY A 39 12.58 7.07 -20.01
CA GLY A 39 13.43 6.07 -20.64
C GLY A 39 13.30 4.70 -19.98
N LEU A 40 14.01 3.74 -20.55
CA LEU A 40 14.08 2.37 -20.03
C LEU A 40 14.59 2.32 -18.59
N ALA A 41 15.57 3.17 -18.25
CA ALA A 41 16.16 3.22 -16.92
C ALA A 41 15.14 3.68 -15.87
N GLU A 42 14.41 4.77 -16.16
CA GLU A 42 13.41 5.34 -15.26
C GLU A 42 12.21 4.39 -15.06
N LEU A 43 11.74 3.74 -16.13
CA LEU A 43 10.66 2.75 -16.04
C LEU A 43 11.09 1.50 -15.26
N THR A 44 12.33 1.05 -15.42
CA THR A 44 12.86 -0.10 -14.67
C THR A 44 13.00 0.24 -13.19
N ALA A 45 13.46 1.45 -12.86
CA ALA A 45 13.54 1.93 -11.49
C ALA A 45 12.14 2.03 -10.86
N LEU A 46 11.18 2.64 -11.56
CA LEU A 46 9.78 2.71 -11.11
C LEU A 46 9.21 1.32 -10.85
N ARG A 47 9.43 0.38 -11.78
CA ARG A 47 8.93 -0.98 -11.63
C ARG A 47 9.44 -1.62 -10.35
N LEU A 48 10.74 -1.49 -10.08
CA LEU A 48 11.37 -2.10 -8.92
C LEU A 48 10.76 -1.54 -7.63
N GLU A 49 10.72 -0.21 -7.49
CA GLU A 49 10.16 0.47 -6.31
C GLU A 49 8.69 0.08 -6.07
N VAL A 50 7.88 0.05 -7.14
CA VAL A 50 6.47 -0.36 -7.06
C VAL A 50 6.34 -1.82 -6.64
N ALA A 51 7.17 -2.71 -7.16
CA ALA A 51 7.14 -4.13 -6.80
C ALA A 51 7.54 -4.37 -5.33
N GLU A 52 8.53 -3.63 -4.85
CA GLU A 52 8.97 -3.67 -3.44
C GLU A 52 7.87 -3.15 -2.52
N HIS A 53 7.29 -1.99 -2.84
CA HIS A 53 6.15 -1.43 -2.12
C HIS A 53 4.95 -2.40 -2.05
N PHE A 54 4.56 -3.01 -3.16
CA PHE A 54 3.48 -4.00 -3.17
C PHE A 54 3.80 -5.26 -2.33
N ALA A 55 5.08 -5.63 -2.20
CA ALA A 55 5.50 -6.69 -1.31
C ALA A 55 5.38 -6.28 0.17
N THR A 56 5.67 -5.02 0.50
CA THR A 56 5.45 -4.43 1.84
C THR A 56 3.97 -4.49 2.24
N GLU A 57 3.05 -4.21 1.32
CA GLU A 57 1.60 -4.24 1.59
C GLU A 57 0.99 -5.64 1.75
N THR A 58 1.60 -6.65 1.11
CA THR A 58 1.08 -8.03 1.07
C THR A 58 0.68 -8.60 2.45
N PRO A 59 1.51 -8.51 3.51
CA PRO A 59 1.09 -8.97 4.84
C PRO A 59 -0.11 -8.20 5.42
N GLU A 60 -0.22 -6.90 5.14
CA GLU A 60 -1.34 -6.07 5.63
C GLU A 60 -2.66 -6.48 4.98
N MET A 61 -2.64 -7.03 3.76
CA MET A 61 -3.84 -7.46 3.03
C MET A 61 -4.62 -8.56 3.75
N ALA A 62 -4.01 -9.25 4.72
CA ALA A 62 -4.70 -10.21 5.57
C ALA A 62 -5.82 -9.57 6.41
N ALA A 63 -5.75 -8.26 6.67
CA ALA A 63 -6.77 -7.51 7.39
C ALA A 63 -8.00 -7.16 6.53
N LEU A 64 -7.92 -7.32 5.20
CA LEU A 64 -9.02 -7.04 4.29
C LEU A 64 -9.97 -8.23 4.15
N ALA A 65 -11.25 -7.92 3.87
CA ALA A 65 -12.20 -8.91 3.37
C ALA A 65 -11.70 -9.55 2.07
N ALA A 66 -12.05 -10.82 1.81
CA ALA A 66 -11.52 -11.58 0.69
C ALA A 66 -11.72 -10.88 -0.67
N GLU A 67 -12.90 -10.33 -0.92
CA GLU A 67 -13.24 -9.61 -2.16
C GLU A 67 -12.52 -8.26 -2.28
N ARG A 68 -12.11 -7.65 -1.16
CA ARG A 68 -11.33 -6.42 -1.13
C ARG A 68 -9.87 -6.71 -1.44
N ARG A 69 -9.30 -7.71 -0.76
CA ARG A 69 -7.95 -8.22 -1.03
C ARG A 69 -7.77 -8.63 -2.49
N GLU A 70 -8.68 -9.42 -3.05
CA GLU A 70 -8.57 -9.86 -4.45
C GLU A 70 -8.55 -8.67 -5.42
N ARG A 71 -9.37 -7.64 -5.16
CA ARG A 71 -9.38 -6.42 -5.98
C ARG A 71 -8.08 -5.63 -5.84
N HIS A 72 -7.53 -5.53 -4.63
CA HIS A 72 -6.26 -4.84 -4.36
C HIS A 72 -5.10 -5.55 -5.08
N GLU A 73 -5.00 -6.87 -4.93
CA GLU A 73 -3.99 -7.67 -5.63
C GLU A 73 -4.14 -7.59 -7.16
N GLN A 74 -5.37 -7.57 -7.67
CA GLN A 74 -5.61 -7.40 -9.10
C GLN A 74 -5.17 -6.01 -9.58
N ALA A 75 -5.40 -4.97 -8.78
CA ALA A 75 -4.94 -3.62 -9.05
C ALA A 75 -3.40 -3.59 -9.17
N HIS A 76 -2.70 -4.23 -8.23
CA HIS A 76 -1.23 -4.37 -8.26
C HIS A 76 -0.74 -5.06 -9.53
N ARG A 77 -1.32 -6.22 -9.88
CA ARG A 77 -0.97 -6.96 -11.09
C ARG A 77 -1.18 -6.13 -12.36
N SER A 78 -2.31 -5.43 -12.44
CA SER A 78 -2.64 -4.58 -13.59
C SER A 78 -1.69 -3.37 -13.72
N TYR A 79 -1.30 -2.77 -12.60
CA TYR A 79 -0.37 -1.64 -12.62
C TYR A 79 1.05 -2.07 -13.04
N LEU A 80 1.58 -3.15 -12.45
CA LEU A 80 2.87 -3.72 -12.86
C LEU A 80 2.89 -4.10 -14.34
N ALA A 81 1.83 -4.75 -14.84
CA ALA A 81 1.71 -5.09 -16.26
C ALA A 81 1.70 -3.85 -17.17
N SER A 82 1.14 -2.73 -16.70
CA SER A 82 1.14 -1.46 -17.43
C SER A 82 2.56 -0.87 -17.52
N ILE A 83 3.34 -0.96 -16.44
CA ILE A 83 4.75 -0.55 -16.44
C ILE A 83 5.58 -1.46 -17.36
N ASP A 84 5.39 -2.78 -17.26
CA ASP A 84 6.09 -3.78 -18.09
C ASP A 84 5.84 -3.53 -19.59
N ALA A 85 4.61 -3.21 -19.99
CA ALA A 85 4.28 -2.87 -21.38
C ALA A 85 5.02 -1.62 -21.89
N LEU A 86 5.25 -0.63 -21.02
CA LEU A 86 6.01 0.58 -21.37
C LEU A 86 7.52 0.28 -21.42
N ILE A 87 8.03 -0.59 -20.55
CA ILE A 87 9.40 -1.10 -20.62
C ILE A 87 9.65 -1.78 -21.97
N GLU A 88 8.78 -2.71 -22.37
CA GLU A 88 8.89 -3.40 -23.66
C GLU A 88 8.84 -2.42 -24.84
N THR A 89 8.05 -1.35 -24.73
CA THR A 89 7.97 -0.27 -25.73
C THR A 89 9.28 0.49 -25.81
N ALA A 90 9.87 0.85 -24.67
CA ALA A 90 11.19 1.50 -24.60
C ALA A 90 12.30 0.61 -25.17
N GLU A 91 12.30 -0.69 -24.88
CA GLU A 91 13.30 -1.65 -25.36
C GLU A 91 13.30 -1.78 -26.89
N ARG A 92 12.13 -1.65 -27.53
CA ARG A 92 12.01 -1.61 -28.99
C ARG A 92 12.47 -0.29 -29.62
N GLY A 93 12.73 0.73 -28.80
CA GLY A 93 13.04 2.09 -29.26
C GLY A 93 11.82 2.85 -29.76
N ASP A 94 10.61 2.38 -29.45
CA ASP A 94 9.37 3.08 -29.77
C ASP A 94 9.23 4.31 -28.85
N PRO A 95 8.65 5.42 -29.34
CA PRO A 95 8.52 6.63 -28.55
C PRO A 95 7.52 6.45 -27.41
N LEU A 96 7.93 6.83 -26.20
CA LEU A 96 7.06 7.00 -25.04
C LEU A 96 6.56 8.44 -24.97
N THR A 97 5.33 8.62 -24.52
CA THR A 97 4.69 9.94 -24.43
C THR A 97 4.58 10.40 -22.99
N SER A 98 4.45 11.73 -22.79
CA SER A 98 4.11 12.30 -21.48
C SER A 98 2.79 11.75 -20.95
N ASP A 99 1.86 11.37 -21.83
CA ASP A 99 0.57 10.80 -21.45
C ASP A 99 0.71 9.42 -20.81
N ASP A 100 1.72 8.64 -21.19
CA ASP A 100 2.00 7.34 -20.57
C ASP A 100 2.45 7.51 -19.12
N ALA A 101 3.39 8.43 -18.87
CA ALA A 101 3.83 8.79 -17.52
C ALA A 101 2.69 9.40 -16.68
N ASN A 102 1.87 10.28 -17.27
CA ASN A 102 0.72 10.88 -16.58
C ASN A 102 -0.33 9.85 -16.17
N ARG A 103 -0.56 8.82 -16.98
CA ARG A 103 -1.49 7.72 -16.64
C ARG A 103 -0.96 6.91 -15.46
N LEU A 104 0.33 6.59 -15.45
CA LEU A 104 0.96 5.89 -14.32
C LEU A 104 0.85 6.73 -13.03
N MET A 105 1.10 8.03 -13.12
CA MET A 105 1.03 8.95 -11.98
C MET A 105 -0.39 9.08 -11.43
N LEU A 106 -1.37 9.29 -12.31
CA LEU A 106 -2.76 9.45 -11.90
C LEU A 106 -3.29 8.18 -11.23
N TRP A 107 -2.97 7.01 -11.79
CA TRP A 107 -3.36 5.74 -11.18
C TRP A 107 -2.78 5.62 -9.77
N PHE A 108 -1.47 5.89 -9.62
CA PHE A 108 -0.78 5.76 -8.35
C PHE A 108 -1.39 6.65 -7.27
N ILE A 109 -1.62 7.93 -7.59
CA ILE A 109 -2.26 8.89 -6.67
C ILE A 109 -3.64 8.39 -6.22
N VAL A 110 -4.45 7.88 -7.14
CA VAL A 110 -5.80 7.40 -6.81
C VAL A 110 -5.72 6.15 -5.94
N HIS A 111 -4.86 5.19 -6.29
CA HIS A 111 -4.68 3.95 -5.55
C HIS A 111 -4.21 4.23 -4.12
N SER A 112 -3.15 5.01 -3.94
CA SER A 112 -2.62 5.39 -2.62
C SER A 112 -3.62 6.14 -1.74
N ASN A 113 -4.35 7.09 -2.31
CA ASN A 113 -5.35 7.87 -1.56
C ASN A 113 -6.63 7.10 -1.26
N THR A 114 -6.81 5.88 -1.78
CA THR A 114 -8.05 5.12 -1.59
C THR A 114 -7.80 3.72 -1.07
N ALA A 115 -7.21 2.84 -1.87
CA ALA A 115 -7.00 1.44 -1.54
C ALA A 115 -5.97 1.27 -0.42
N ASP A 116 -4.84 1.97 -0.50
CA ASP A 116 -3.75 1.80 0.47
C ASP A 116 -4.12 2.45 1.81
N THR A 117 -4.88 3.55 1.76
CA THR A 117 -5.49 4.13 2.97
C THR A 117 -6.51 3.15 3.60
N GLU A 118 -7.36 2.49 2.80
CA GLU A 118 -8.31 1.47 3.30
C GLU A 118 -7.56 0.29 3.94
N LEU A 119 -6.47 -0.15 3.32
CA LEU A 119 -5.59 -1.22 3.80
C LEU A 119 -4.99 -0.91 5.16
N VAL A 120 -4.28 0.22 5.29
CA VAL A 120 -3.61 0.62 6.54
C VAL A 120 -4.63 0.81 7.66
N GLU A 121 -5.79 1.39 7.36
CA GLU A 121 -6.86 1.53 8.34
C GLU A 121 -7.41 0.17 8.80
N ALA A 122 -7.58 -0.79 7.88
CA ALA A 122 -8.04 -2.14 8.22
C ALA A 122 -7.00 -2.88 9.08
N ALA A 123 -5.71 -2.80 8.71
CA ALA A 123 -4.61 -3.39 9.46
C ALA A 123 -4.51 -2.80 10.88
N ARG A 124 -4.64 -1.47 11.03
CA ARG A 124 -4.67 -0.83 12.34
C ARG A 124 -5.83 -1.33 13.20
N ARG A 125 -7.05 -1.40 12.66
CA ARG A 125 -8.21 -1.92 13.40
C ARG A 125 -8.01 -3.37 13.86
N ALA A 126 -7.43 -4.21 13.01
CA ALA A 126 -7.15 -5.61 13.35
C ALA A 126 -6.06 -5.75 14.43
N GLY A 127 -5.11 -4.82 14.51
CA GLY A 127 -4.09 -4.78 15.56
C GLY A 127 -4.58 -4.20 16.90
N ASP A 128 -5.57 -3.31 16.88
CA ASP A 128 -6.16 -2.68 18.06
C ASP A 128 -7.21 -3.56 18.77
N GLU A 129 -7.76 -4.58 18.09
CA GLU A 129 -8.76 -5.47 18.67
C GLU A 129 -8.09 -6.40 19.71
N PRO A 130 -8.44 -6.30 21.01
CA PRO A 130 -7.84 -7.16 22.02
C PRO A 130 -8.15 -8.62 21.70
N PRO A 131 -7.20 -9.55 21.92
CA PRO A 131 -7.43 -10.96 21.63
C PRO A 131 -8.69 -11.40 22.39
N MET A 132 -9.66 -11.92 21.64
CA MET A 132 -10.84 -12.59 22.20
C MET A 132 -10.35 -13.86 22.89
N ILE A 133 -9.99 -13.75 24.18
CA ILE A 133 -9.73 -14.90 25.03
C ILE A 133 -11.06 -15.67 25.14
N SER A 134 -11.04 -16.96 24.77
CA SER A 134 -12.18 -17.84 24.97
C SER A 134 -12.57 -17.86 26.46
N MET A 135 -13.86 -18.00 26.79
CA MET A 135 -14.29 -18.18 28.19
C MET A 135 -13.49 -19.31 28.88
N ASP A 136 -13.17 -20.38 28.14
CA ASP A 136 -12.39 -21.49 28.65
C ASP A 136 -10.92 -21.10 28.91
N GLU A 137 -10.30 -20.34 28.01
CA GLU A 137 -8.92 -19.84 28.18
C GLU A 137 -8.84 -18.79 29.30
N TRP A 138 -9.90 -18.00 29.48
CA TRP A 138 -10.02 -17.05 30.57
C TRP A 138 -10.12 -17.78 31.91
N LEU A 139 -10.98 -18.81 32.00
CA LEU A 139 -11.11 -19.67 33.17
C LEU A 139 -9.82 -20.47 33.47
N ASP A 140 -9.06 -20.82 32.44
CA ASP A 140 -7.76 -21.47 32.57
C ASP A 140 -6.63 -20.52 33.02
N SER A 141 -6.81 -19.21 32.82
CA SER A 141 -5.88 -18.17 33.28
C SER A 141 -6.10 -17.71 34.74
N LEU A 142 -7.25 -18.04 35.34
CA LEU A 142 -7.56 -17.68 36.74
C LEU A 142 -6.70 -18.48 37.72
N ASP A 143 -6.32 -17.84 38.82
CA ASP A 143 -5.68 -18.54 39.93
C ASP A 143 -6.68 -19.39 40.73
N GLU A 144 -6.16 -20.21 41.65
CA GLU A 144 -6.97 -21.18 42.39
C GLU A 144 -8.01 -20.52 43.31
N ALA A 145 -7.73 -19.30 43.80
CA ALA A 145 -8.64 -18.55 44.66
C ALA A 145 -9.80 -17.94 43.86
N ASP A 146 -9.54 -17.44 42.65
CA ASP A 146 -10.56 -16.89 41.76
C ASP A 146 -11.48 -17.97 41.18
N ARG A 147 -10.97 -19.18 40.96
CA ARG A 147 -11.79 -20.34 40.52
C ARG A 147 -12.78 -20.81 41.59
N ASP A 148 -12.36 -20.82 42.86
CA ASP A 148 -13.23 -21.27 43.96
C ASP A 148 -14.34 -20.27 44.27
N ALA A 149 -14.07 -18.96 44.09
CA ALA A 149 -15.07 -17.91 44.21
C ALA A 149 -16.20 -17.99 43.17
N LEU A 150 -15.92 -18.53 41.98
CA LEU A 150 -16.91 -18.71 40.89
C LEU A 150 -17.74 -20.00 41.00
N ARG A 151 -17.33 -20.94 41.86
CA ARG A 151 -18.02 -22.23 42.08
C ARG A 151 -18.95 -22.25 43.30
N SER A 152 -18.97 -21.18 44.10
CA SER A 152 -19.84 -21.01 45.29
C SER A 152 -21.08 -20.18 44.98
#